data_AF-A0A924BGM0-F1
#
_entry.id   AF-A0A924BGM0-F1
#
_cell.length_a   1.000
_cell.length_b   1.000
_cell.length_c   1.000
_cell.angle_alpha   90.00
_cell.angle_beta   90.00
_cell.angle_gamma   90.00
#
_symmetry.space_group_name_H-M   'P 1'
#
loop_
_entity.id
_entity.type
_entity.pdbx_description
1 polymer ?
#
loop_
_entity_poly.entity_id
_entity_poly.type
_entity_poly.pdbx_seq_one_letter_code
_entity_poly.pdbx_strand_id
1 'polypeptide(L)'
;MNARTVATQAIAGQRPGTSGLRKKVTVFQQAPYLENFVQSIFDSLEGFQGQTLVLGGDGRFFNDTAIQTIVRMAAANGFGRVLVGQHGILSTPAASCVIRKHAAFGGIILSASHNPGGPDGDFGIKYNTGNGGPAPEKITEAIYANTLAIRRWLTVDAADVNLAVIASSVDGGMVVEVVDSVADHADLLATLFDFGRIG
;
A
#
# COMPACT_ATOMS: atom_id res chain seq x y z
N MET A 1 -20.76 -2.16 -7.41
CA MET A 1 -20.54 -0.69 -7.40
C MET A 1 -19.70 -0.34 -8.62
N ASN A 2 -19.97 0.79 -9.27
CA ASN A 2 -19.23 1.18 -10.48
C ASN A 2 -18.03 2.04 -10.10
N ALA A 3 -16.86 1.73 -10.65
CA ALA A 3 -15.69 2.58 -10.52
C ALA A 3 -15.98 3.98 -11.09
N ARG A 4 -15.61 5.01 -10.33
CA ARG A 4 -15.67 6.42 -10.74
C ARG A 4 -14.30 6.84 -11.24
N THR A 5 -14.29 7.48 -12.42
CA THR A 5 -13.11 8.17 -12.94
C THR A 5 -13.12 9.62 -12.47
N VAL A 6 -12.01 10.08 -11.90
CA VAL A 6 -11.81 11.47 -11.47
C VAL A 6 -10.70 12.09 -12.30
N ALA A 7 -10.98 13.21 -12.97
CA ALA A 7 -9.99 13.94 -13.74
C ALA A 7 -8.95 14.59 -12.80
N THR A 8 -7.69 14.61 -13.24
CA THR A 8 -6.57 15.21 -12.50
C THR A 8 -5.54 15.75 -13.48
N GLN A 9 -4.49 16.39 -12.95
CA GLN A 9 -3.31 16.81 -13.70
C GLN A 9 -2.06 16.32 -12.97
N ALA A 10 -0.96 16.18 -13.70
CA ALA A 10 0.34 15.85 -13.13
C ALA A 10 0.76 16.86 -12.05
N ILE A 11 1.30 16.36 -10.94
CA ILE A 11 1.82 17.17 -9.84
C ILE A 11 3.32 16.93 -9.73
N ALA A 12 4.10 18.01 -9.66
CA ALA A 12 5.55 17.92 -9.58
C ALA A 12 6.02 17.17 -8.32
N GLY A 13 7.21 16.58 -8.41
CA GLY A 13 7.90 15.99 -7.26
C GLY A 13 7.46 14.58 -6.86
N GLN A 14 6.71 13.87 -7.70
CA GLN A 14 6.28 12.47 -7.46
C GLN A 14 7.26 11.40 -7.96
N ARG A 15 8.56 11.72 -8.12
CA ARG A 15 9.56 10.71 -8.47
C ARG A 15 9.90 9.83 -7.26
N PRO A 16 9.61 8.51 -7.28
CA PRO A 16 10.03 7.62 -6.21
C PRO A 16 11.56 7.46 -6.21
N GLY A 17 12.17 7.44 -5.03
CA GLY A 17 13.56 7.03 -4.87
C GLY A 17 13.69 5.52 -4.73
N THR A 18 14.91 5.04 -4.47
CA THR A 18 15.22 3.61 -4.24
C THR A 18 14.42 2.97 -3.10
N SER A 19 13.89 3.78 -2.19
CA SER A 19 13.09 3.36 -1.03
C SER A 19 11.67 3.96 -1.06
N GLY A 20 11.11 4.19 -2.25
CA GLY A 20 9.77 4.75 -2.45
C GLY A 20 9.74 6.28 -2.53
N LEU A 21 8.53 6.84 -2.65
CA LEU A 21 8.30 8.28 -2.60
C LEU A 21 8.22 8.74 -1.15
N ARG A 22 8.94 9.81 -0.79
CA ARG A 22 8.88 10.44 0.53
C ARG A 22 8.67 11.94 0.38
N LYS A 23 7.74 12.48 1.17
CA LYS A 23 7.43 13.91 1.29
C LYS A 23 6.93 14.22 2.68
N LYS A 24 6.80 15.52 2.99
CA LYS A 24 6.08 15.95 4.19
C LYS A 24 4.64 15.45 4.16
N VAL A 25 4.08 15.13 5.33
CA VAL A 25 2.67 14.75 5.43
C VAL A 25 1.77 15.81 4.80
N THR A 26 2.06 17.09 5.05
CA THR A 26 1.30 18.23 4.50
C THR A 26 1.24 18.24 2.97
N VAL A 27 2.19 17.61 2.27
CA VAL A 27 2.14 17.44 0.82
C VAL A 27 1.17 16.32 0.43
N PHE A 28 1.19 15.19 1.13
CA PHE A 28 0.25 14.09 0.88
C PHE A 28 -1.20 14.44 1.22
N GLN A 29 -1.42 15.36 2.16
CA GLN A 29 -2.75 15.86 2.51
C GLN A 29 -3.36 16.80 1.45
N GLN A 30 -2.56 17.30 0.49
CA GLN A 30 -3.06 18.12 -0.61
C GLN A 30 -3.61 17.21 -1.71
N ALA A 31 -4.92 16.95 -1.68
CA ALA A 31 -5.56 16.20 -2.75
C ALA A 31 -5.37 16.89 -4.12
N PRO A 32 -5.09 16.16 -5.22
CA PRO A 32 -5.05 14.70 -5.32
C PRO A 32 -3.63 14.09 -5.27
N TYR A 33 -2.72 14.58 -4.41
CA TYR A 33 -1.32 14.13 -4.41
C TYR A 33 -1.16 12.63 -4.12
N LEU A 34 -1.83 12.12 -3.07
CA LEU A 34 -1.81 10.70 -2.74
C LEU A 34 -2.40 9.85 -3.87
N GLU A 35 -3.58 10.24 -4.35
CA GLU A 35 -4.34 9.54 -5.38
C GLU A 35 -3.58 9.47 -6.69
N ASN A 36 -2.97 10.58 -7.11
CA ASN A 36 -2.17 10.61 -8.32
C ASN A 36 -1.00 9.63 -8.25
N PHE A 37 -0.30 9.57 -7.11
CA PHE A 37 0.85 8.69 -6.96
C PHE A 37 0.42 7.21 -6.91
N VAL A 38 -0.62 6.89 -6.15
CA VAL A 38 -1.17 5.52 -6.05
C VAL A 38 -1.69 5.04 -7.40
N GLN A 39 -2.40 5.89 -8.15
CA GLN A 39 -2.85 5.55 -9.50
C GLN A 39 -1.67 5.32 -10.42
N SER A 40 -0.60 6.13 -10.32
CA SER A 40 0.61 5.96 -11.12
C SER A 40 1.34 4.65 -10.78
N ILE A 41 1.24 4.16 -9.54
CA ILE A 41 1.66 2.79 -9.19
C ILE A 41 0.83 1.80 -10.00
N PHE A 42 -0.50 1.84 -9.91
CA PHE A 42 -1.35 0.85 -10.58
C PHE A 42 -1.24 0.89 -12.11
N ASP A 43 -1.19 2.07 -12.73
CA ASP A 43 -1.02 2.24 -14.18
C ASP A 43 0.37 1.79 -14.68
N SER A 44 1.34 1.57 -13.79
CA SER A 44 2.66 1.00 -14.13
C SER A 44 2.71 -0.53 -14.07
N LEU A 45 1.62 -1.18 -13.65
CA LEU A 45 1.56 -2.63 -13.40
C LEU A 45 0.65 -3.33 -14.42
N GLU A 46 1.03 -4.54 -14.81
CA GLU A 46 0.25 -5.39 -15.72
C GLU A 46 -0.15 -6.70 -15.03
N GLY A 47 -1.28 -7.29 -15.41
CA GLY A 47 -1.68 -8.62 -14.93
C GLY A 47 -2.14 -8.70 -13.47
N PHE A 48 -2.40 -7.57 -12.81
CA PHE A 48 -2.85 -7.54 -11.41
C PHE A 48 -4.37 -7.72 -11.23
N GLN A 49 -5.14 -7.74 -12.31
CA GLN A 49 -6.61 -7.88 -12.26
C GLN A 49 -7.01 -9.14 -11.49
N GLY A 50 -7.89 -9.00 -10.50
CA GLY A 50 -8.34 -10.08 -9.62
C GLY A 50 -7.29 -10.58 -8.62
N GLN A 51 -6.06 -10.05 -8.64
CA GLN A 51 -4.99 -10.51 -7.76
C GLN A 51 -5.09 -9.91 -6.34
N THR A 52 -4.23 -10.40 -5.46
CA THR A 52 -4.09 -9.93 -4.08
C THR A 52 -3.03 -8.83 -3.98
N LEU A 53 -3.34 -7.74 -3.27
CA LEU A 53 -2.40 -6.69 -2.86
C LEU A 53 -2.22 -6.72 -1.34
N VAL A 54 -0.98 -6.61 -0.86
CA VAL A 54 -0.70 -6.40 0.58
C VAL A 54 -0.61 -4.90 0.87
N LEU A 55 -1.19 -4.45 1.96
CA LEU A 55 -1.20 -3.04 2.37
C LEU A 55 -0.96 -2.90 3.87
N GLY A 56 -0.09 -1.98 4.25
CA GLY A 56 0.12 -1.63 5.66
C GLY A 56 1.27 -0.65 5.82
N GLY A 57 1.55 -0.26 7.05
CA GLY A 57 2.57 0.73 7.34
C GLY A 57 3.16 0.64 8.74
N ASP A 58 3.97 1.65 9.06
CA ASP A 58 4.63 1.78 10.37
C ASP A 58 3.80 2.55 11.39
N GLY A 59 2.51 2.81 11.10
CA GLY A 59 1.58 3.47 12.03
C GLY A 59 1.80 4.98 12.20
N ARG A 60 2.66 5.61 11.38
CA ARG A 60 2.85 7.05 11.43
C ARG A 60 1.56 7.81 11.13
N PHE A 61 1.52 9.08 11.55
CA PHE A 61 0.42 9.98 11.23
C PHE A 61 0.08 9.96 9.72
N PHE A 62 -1.21 10.03 9.37
CA PHE A 62 -1.79 9.87 8.02
C PHE A 62 -1.87 8.44 7.47
N ASN A 63 -1.36 7.42 8.17
CA ASN A 63 -1.40 6.02 7.74
C ASN A 63 -2.82 5.53 7.43
N ASP A 64 -3.75 5.64 8.39
CA ASP A 64 -5.10 5.11 8.25
C ASP A 64 -5.86 5.80 7.12
N THR A 65 -5.75 7.13 7.01
CA THR A 65 -6.33 7.90 5.90
C THR A 65 -5.81 7.41 4.54
N ALA A 66 -4.50 7.19 4.43
CA ALA A 66 -3.91 6.69 3.20
C ALA A 66 -4.37 5.26 2.86
N ILE A 67 -4.51 4.39 3.87
CA ILE A 67 -5.03 3.02 3.69
C ILE A 67 -6.43 3.05 3.10
N GLN A 68 -7.34 3.83 3.67
CA GLN A 68 -8.73 3.88 3.18
C GLN A 68 -8.80 4.35 1.73
N THR A 69 -8.00 5.37 1.37
CA THR A 69 -7.90 5.84 -0.02
C THR A 69 -7.34 4.74 -0.94
N ILE A 70 -6.27 4.06 -0.55
CA ILE A 70 -5.64 3.01 -1.35
C ILE A 70 -6.59 1.81 -1.55
N VAL A 71 -7.36 1.42 -0.52
CA VAL A 71 -8.34 0.32 -0.63
C VAL A 71 -9.40 0.63 -1.68
N ARG A 72 -10.04 1.81 -1.61
CA ARG A 72 -11.02 2.24 -2.62
C ARG A 72 -10.42 2.29 -4.03
N MET A 73 -9.20 2.80 -4.15
CA MET A 73 -8.50 2.85 -5.43
C MET A 73 -8.15 1.45 -5.95
N ALA A 74 -7.73 0.52 -5.09
CA ALA A 74 -7.41 -0.85 -5.46
C ALA A 74 -8.65 -1.57 -6.00
N ALA A 75 -9.79 -1.42 -5.32
CA ALA A 75 -11.07 -1.95 -5.79
C ALA A 75 -11.46 -1.36 -7.15
N ALA A 76 -11.36 -0.03 -7.31
CA ALA A 76 -11.67 0.66 -8.55
C ALA A 76 -10.76 0.29 -9.72
N ASN A 77 -9.52 -0.09 -9.44
CA ASN A 77 -8.54 -0.55 -10.43
C ASN A 77 -8.64 -2.04 -10.72
N GLY A 78 -9.47 -2.81 -10.00
CA GLY A 78 -9.74 -4.22 -10.29
C GLY A 78 -8.85 -5.22 -9.55
N PHE A 79 -8.22 -4.85 -8.43
CA PHE A 79 -7.71 -5.88 -7.51
C PHE A 79 -8.87 -6.73 -6.98
N GLY A 80 -8.63 -8.04 -6.84
CA GLY A 80 -9.64 -8.96 -6.31
C GLY A 80 -9.63 -9.05 -4.79
N ARG A 81 -8.45 -8.79 -4.19
CA ARG A 81 -8.28 -8.82 -2.74
C ARG A 81 -7.22 -7.84 -2.24
N VAL A 82 -7.43 -7.25 -1.05
CA VAL A 82 -6.40 -6.56 -0.27
C VAL A 82 -6.24 -7.22 1.10
N LEU A 83 -5.01 -7.57 1.47
CA LEU A 83 -4.64 -7.98 2.83
C LEU A 83 -4.09 -6.75 3.56
N VAL A 84 -4.77 -6.30 4.62
CA VAL A 84 -4.37 -5.16 5.43
C VAL A 84 -3.98 -5.63 6.83
N GLY A 85 -2.83 -5.20 7.35
CA GLY A 85 -2.52 -5.48 8.76
C GLY A 85 -3.49 -4.79 9.71
N GLN A 86 -3.78 -5.42 10.85
CA GLN A 86 -4.62 -4.84 11.90
C GLN A 86 -4.10 -3.46 12.32
N HIS A 87 -5.02 -2.51 12.51
CA HIS A 87 -4.75 -1.09 12.72
C HIS A 87 -3.90 -0.44 11.62
N GLY A 88 -3.88 -1.04 10.42
CA GLY A 88 -3.04 -0.60 9.32
C GLY A 88 -1.54 -0.88 9.53
N ILE A 89 -1.18 -1.71 10.50
CA ILE A 89 0.21 -1.95 10.89
C ILE A 89 0.76 -3.19 10.19
N LEU A 90 1.82 -3.00 9.41
CA LEU A 90 2.70 -4.07 8.95
C LEU A 90 4.13 -3.52 8.89
N SER A 91 5.03 -4.11 9.68
CA SER A 91 6.45 -3.82 9.52
C SER A 91 6.92 -4.21 8.11
N THR A 92 7.97 -3.57 7.58
CA THR A 92 8.48 -3.91 6.23
C THR A 92 8.85 -5.40 6.09
N PRO A 93 9.50 -6.06 7.07
CA PRO A 93 9.72 -7.51 7.03
C PRO A 93 8.42 -8.32 7.06
N ALA A 94 7.44 -7.93 7.88
CA ALA A 94 6.14 -8.60 7.93
C ALA A 94 5.39 -8.47 6.59
N ALA A 95 5.35 -7.28 6.00
CA ALA A 95 4.76 -7.07 4.68
C ALA A 95 5.44 -7.95 3.61
N SER A 96 6.77 -8.04 3.61
CA SER A 96 7.52 -8.94 2.72
C SER A 96 7.14 -10.41 2.93
N CYS A 97 7.03 -10.84 4.18
CA CYS A 97 6.60 -12.18 4.58
C CYS A 97 5.18 -12.49 4.07
N VAL A 98 4.22 -11.60 4.33
CA VAL A 98 2.81 -11.74 3.91
C VAL A 98 2.71 -11.79 2.38
N ILE A 99 3.41 -10.92 1.65
CA ILE A 99 3.43 -10.95 0.17
C ILE A 99 3.83 -12.35 -0.33
N ARG A 100 4.91 -12.91 0.22
CA ARG A 100 5.44 -14.21 -0.20
C ARG A 100 4.56 -15.38 0.25
N LYS A 101 4.08 -15.37 1.50
CA LYS A 101 3.24 -16.44 2.07
C LYS A 101 1.92 -16.58 1.32
N HIS A 102 1.31 -15.46 0.93
CA HIS A 102 0.00 -15.44 0.25
C HIS A 102 0.10 -15.33 -1.27
N ALA A 103 1.31 -15.44 -1.84
CA ALA A 103 1.57 -15.27 -3.28
C ALA A 103 0.90 -14.00 -3.86
N ALA A 104 0.94 -12.90 -3.11
CA ALA A 104 0.35 -11.65 -3.52
C ALA A 104 1.08 -11.07 -4.73
N PHE A 105 0.37 -10.27 -5.54
CA PHE A 105 0.94 -9.59 -6.70
C PHE A 105 2.08 -8.64 -6.29
N GLY A 106 1.93 -8.02 -5.12
CA GLY A 106 2.90 -7.13 -4.51
C GLY A 106 2.30 -6.50 -3.26
N GLY A 107 2.92 -5.41 -2.80
CA GLY A 107 2.36 -4.65 -1.69
C GLY A 107 2.76 -3.18 -1.66
N ILE A 108 1.88 -2.38 -1.08
CA ILE A 108 2.13 -0.97 -0.79
C ILE A 108 2.45 -0.84 0.71
N ILE A 109 3.60 -0.25 1.01
CA ILE A 109 4.08 -0.07 2.39
C ILE A 109 4.15 1.41 2.71
N LEU A 110 3.39 1.84 3.71
CA LEU A 110 3.28 3.21 4.18
C LEU A 110 4.33 3.47 5.27
N SER A 111 5.49 3.97 4.84
CA SER A 111 6.61 4.22 5.75
C SER A 111 7.63 5.17 5.11
N ALA A 112 8.10 6.13 5.90
CA ALA A 112 9.30 6.89 5.58
C ALA A 112 10.55 6.36 6.33
N SER A 113 10.50 5.12 6.84
CA SER A 113 11.60 4.44 7.53
C SER A 113 12.09 5.25 8.75
N HIS A 114 13.35 5.65 8.77
CA HIS A 114 13.96 6.40 9.88
C HIS A 114 13.53 7.86 9.97
N ASN A 115 12.82 8.39 8.96
CA ASN A 115 12.37 9.77 8.95
C ASN A 115 11.29 10.02 10.04
N PRO A 116 11.32 11.19 10.71
CA PRO A 116 10.37 11.52 11.77
C PRO A 116 8.94 11.51 11.24
N GLY A 117 8.00 10.96 12.01
CA GLY A 117 6.56 11.01 11.74
C GLY A 117 5.87 12.20 12.40
N GLY A 118 4.53 12.22 12.31
CA GLY A 118 3.68 13.28 12.90
C GLY A 118 3.16 14.28 11.86
N PRO A 119 2.27 15.22 12.25
CA PRO A 119 1.65 16.18 11.33
C PRO A 119 2.64 17.02 10.50
N ASP A 120 3.76 17.42 11.12
CA ASP A 120 4.85 18.17 10.47
C ASP A 120 6.01 17.26 9.98
N GLY A 121 5.84 15.96 10.17
CA GLY A 121 6.81 14.93 9.82
C GLY A 121 6.73 14.50 8.36
N ASP A 122 7.40 13.40 8.07
CA ASP A 122 7.48 12.80 6.75
C ASP A 122 6.54 11.59 6.64
N PHE A 123 5.96 11.44 5.45
CA PHE A 123 5.20 10.28 5.03
C PHE A 123 5.87 9.65 3.81
N GLY A 124 5.67 8.36 3.61
CA GLY A 124 6.28 7.66 2.50
C GLY A 124 5.43 6.51 1.99
N ILE A 125 5.50 6.27 0.69
CA ILE A 125 4.80 5.18 0.01
C ILE A 125 5.84 4.39 -0.78
N LYS A 126 5.92 3.09 -0.49
CA LYS A 126 6.80 2.13 -1.17
C LYS A 126 5.95 1.11 -1.89
N TYR A 127 6.46 0.59 -3.00
CA TYR A 127 5.90 -0.57 -3.66
C TYR A 127 6.91 -1.73 -3.64
N ASN A 128 6.45 -2.89 -3.21
CA ASN A 128 7.17 -4.16 -3.26
C ASN A 128 6.49 -5.08 -4.29
N THR A 129 7.29 -5.86 -5.01
CA THR A 129 6.78 -6.84 -5.99
C THR A 129 6.44 -8.17 -5.32
N GLY A 130 5.82 -9.10 -6.06
CA GLY A 130 5.41 -10.41 -5.55
C GLY A 130 6.53 -11.30 -4.96
N ASN A 131 7.80 -11.00 -5.22
CA ASN A 131 8.91 -11.68 -4.52
C ASN A 131 9.11 -11.22 -3.06
N GLY A 132 8.35 -10.19 -2.63
CA GLY A 132 8.40 -9.55 -1.32
C GLY A 132 9.42 -8.42 -1.20
N GLY A 133 10.26 -8.19 -2.22
CA GLY A 133 11.30 -7.17 -2.26
C GLY A 133 10.85 -5.85 -2.90
N PRO A 134 11.66 -4.78 -2.78
CA PRO A 134 11.34 -3.48 -3.34
C PRO A 134 11.22 -3.53 -4.87
N ALA A 135 10.44 -2.61 -5.44
CA ALA A 135 10.30 -2.49 -6.89
C ALA A 135 11.67 -2.23 -7.56
N PRO A 136 12.01 -2.96 -8.64
CA PRO A 136 13.21 -2.68 -9.42
C PRO A 136 13.10 -1.33 -10.13
N GLU A 137 14.25 -0.79 -10.56
CA GLU A 137 14.35 0.52 -11.20
C GLU A 137 13.40 0.68 -12.40
N LYS A 138 13.25 -0.37 -13.20
CA LYS A 138 12.31 -0.39 -14.33
C LYS A 138 10.87 -0.04 -13.91
N ILE A 139 10.41 -0.57 -12.76
CA ILE A 139 9.08 -0.26 -12.24
C ILE A 139 9.07 1.15 -11.66
N THR A 140 10.07 1.57 -10.89
CA THR A 140 10.08 2.93 -10.30
C THR A 140 10.12 4.03 -11.36
N GLU A 141 10.83 3.83 -12.47
CA GLU A 141 10.85 4.76 -13.60
C GLU A 141 9.52 4.73 -14.39
N ALA A 142 8.88 3.56 -14.52
CA ALA A 142 7.54 3.47 -15.10
C ALA A 142 6.50 4.20 -14.23
N ILE A 143 6.57 4.08 -12.90
CA ILE A 143 5.74 4.85 -11.96
C ILE A 143 5.98 6.34 -12.20
N TYR A 144 7.24 6.78 -12.23
CA TYR A 144 7.56 8.18 -12.44
C TYR A 144 7.01 8.71 -13.77
N ALA A 145 7.19 7.98 -14.87
CA ALA A 145 6.65 8.34 -16.17
C ALA A 145 5.12 8.51 -16.13
N ASN A 146 4.41 7.61 -15.43
CA ASN A 146 2.96 7.72 -15.23
C ASN A 146 2.59 8.97 -14.40
N THR A 147 3.35 9.35 -13.38
CA THR A 147 3.06 10.58 -12.60
C THR A 147 3.11 11.86 -13.44
N LEU A 148 3.95 11.87 -14.48
CA LEU A 148 4.08 13.00 -15.41
C LEU A 148 2.98 13.03 -16.47
N ALA A 149 2.40 11.88 -16.79
CA ALA A 149 1.40 11.71 -17.85
C ALA A 149 -0.03 11.58 -17.33
N ILE A 150 -0.22 11.48 -16.01
CA ILE A 150 -1.51 11.21 -15.38
C ILE A 150 -2.55 12.28 -15.71
N ARG A 151 -3.76 11.80 -16.01
CA ARG A 151 -4.93 12.63 -16.36
C ARG A 151 -6.19 12.22 -15.60
N ARG A 152 -6.15 11.04 -14.98
CA ARG A 152 -7.24 10.50 -14.19
C ARG A 152 -6.72 9.60 -13.08
N TRP A 153 -7.55 9.43 -12.06
CA TRP A 153 -7.46 8.33 -11.11
C TRP A 153 -8.84 7.69 -10.91
N LEU A 154 -8.85 6.45 -10.42
CA LEU A 154 -10.07 5.67 -10.21
C LEU A 154 -10.34 5.49 -8.72
N THR A 155 -11.60 5.51 -8.35
CA THR A 155 -12.06 5.23 -6.99
C THR A 155 -13.47 4.65 -6.99
N VAL A 156 -13.88 4.09 -5.87
CA VAL A 156 -15.27 3.69 -5.61
C VAL A 156 -15.81 4.49 -4.43
N ASP A 157 -17.12 4.72 -4.41
CA ASP A 157 -17.80 5.28 -3.25
C ASP A 157 -18.09 4.15 -2.27
N ALA A 158 -17.29 4.04 -1.22
CA ALA A 158 -17.40 2.98 -0.23
C ALA A 158 -17.00 3.47 1.16
N ALA A 159 -17.63 2.88 2.17
CA ALA A 159 -17.34 3.16 3.57
C ALA A 159 -15.92 2.70 3.94
N ASP A 160 -15.34 3.37 4.93
CA ASP A 160 -14.04 3.00 5.47
C ASP A 160 -14.07 1.58 6.07
N VAL A 161 -13.00 0.83 5.83
CA VAL A 161 -12.79 -0.49 6.42
C VAL A 161 -12.44 -0.33 7.89
N ASN A 162 -13.09 -1.11 8.76
CA ASN A 162 -12.74 -1.16 10.18
C ASN A 162 -11.41 -1.90 10.38
N LEU A 163 -10.30 -1.15 10.42
CA LEU A 163 -8.95 -1.69 10.58
C LEU A 163 -8.70 -2.33 11.95
N ALA A 164 -9.55 -2.09 12.96
CA ALA A 164 -9.33 -2.59 14.31
C ALA A 164 -9.73 -4.07 14.48
N VAL A 165 -10.58 -4.60 13.60
CA VAL A 165 -11.16 -5.94 13.74
C VAL A 165 -10.60 -6.84 12.67
N ILE A 166 -9.94 -7.92 13.08
CA ILE A 166 -9.53 -9.00 12.18
C ILE A 166 -10.79 -9.65 11.61
N ALA A 167 -11.06 -9.37 10.33
CA ALA A 167 -12.26 -9.78 9.64
C ALA A 167 -12.06 -9.67 8.12
N SER A 168 -12.93 -10.35 7.38
CA SER A 168 -13.09 -10.17 5.94
C SER A 168 -14.33 -9.33 5.66
N SER A 169 -14.22 -8.39 4.74
CA SER A 169 -15.32 -7.58 4.21
C SER A 169 -15.22 -7.47 2.69
N VAL A 170 -16.26 -6.92 2.05
CA VAL A 170 -16.27 -6.66 0.61
C VAL A 170 -16.41 -5.16 0.37
N ASP A 171 -15.47 -4.60 -0.40
CA ASP A 171 -15.47 -3.21 -0.84
C ASP A 171 -15.42 -3.16 -2.37
N GLY A 172 -16.43 -2.55 -3.01
CA GLY A 172 -16.44 -2.41 -4.47
C GLY A 172 -16.47 -3.73 -5.27
N GLY A 173 -16.68 -4.88 -4.62
CA GLY A 173 -16.55 -6.23 -5.21
C GLY A 173 -15.17 -6.88 -5.00
N MET A 174 -14.23 -6.15 -4.42
CA MET A 174 -12.94 -6.64 -3.94
C MET A 174 -13.07 -7.10 -2.49
N VAL A 175 -12.41 -8.20 -2.13
CA VAL A 175 -12.33 -8.66 -0.74
C VAL A 175 -11.30 -7.84 0.02
N VAL A 176 -11.61 -7.34 1.21
CA VAL A 176 -10.64 -6.76 2.13
C VAL A 176 -10.52 -7.67 3.34
N GLU A 177 -9.32 -8.16 3.63
CA GLU A 177 -9.04 -8.97 4.81
C GLU A 177 -8.12 -8.19 5.74
N VAL A 178 -8.62 -7.86 6.93
CA VAL A 178 -7.79 -7.36 8.02
C VAL A 178 -7.15 -8.56 8.72
N VAL A 179 -5.83 -8.64 8.70
CA VAL A 179 -5.05 -9.78 9.22
C VAL A 179 -4.22 -9.37 10.44
N ASP A 180 -3.89 -10.33 11.30
CA ASP A 180 -2.97 -10.10 12.42
C ASP A 180 -1.61 -9.60 11.90
N SER A 181 -1.13 -8.51 12.48
CA SER A 181 0.10 -7.82 12.03
C SER A 181 1.39 -8.61 12.28
N VAL A 182 1.34 -9.65 13.11
CA VAL A 182 2.49 -10.38 13.63
C VAL A 182 2.47 -11.86 13.26
N ALA A 183 1.29 -12.51 13.27
CA ALA A 183 1.14 -13.96 13.17
C ALA A 183 1.98 -14.59 12.03
N ASP A 184 1.82 -14.13 10.80
CA ASP A 184 2.55 -14.69 9.64
C ASP A 184 4.06 -14.53 9.77
N HIS A 185 4.53 -13.41 10.33
CA HIS A 185 5.95 -13.13 10.50
C HIS A 185 6.53 -13.91 11.69
N ALA A 186 5.78 -14.05 12.78
CA ALA A 186 6.16 -14.88 13.92
C ALA A 186 6.27 -16.35 13.53
N ASP A 187 5.31 -16.88 12.76
CA ASP A 187 5.36 -18.23 12.19
C ASP A 187 6.65 -18.44 11.40
N LEU A 188 6.98 -17.50 10.50
CA LEU A 188 8.23 -17.57 9.71
C LEU A 188 9.45 -17.60 10.64
N LEU A 189 9.54 -16.69 11.61
CA LEU A 189 10.65 -16.63 12.54
C LEU A 189 10.79 -17.92 13.36
N ALA A 190 9.68 -18.55 13.77
CA ALA A 190 9.69 -19.83 14.49
C ALA A 190 10.24 -20.99 13.65
N THR A 191 10.21 -20.90 12.32
CA THR A 191 10.88 -21.88 11.43
C THR A 191 12.39 -21.62 11.28
N LEU A 192 12.85 -20.40 11.57
CA LEU A 192 14.24 -19.98 11.37
C LEU A 192 15.06 -20.04 12.66
N PHE A 193 14.42 -19.87 13.81
CA PHE A 193 15.06 -19.80 15.11
C PHE A 193 14.43 -20.77 16.11
N ASP A 194 15.24 -21.26 17.05
CA ASP A 194 14.77 -22.04 18.18
C ASP A 194 14.25 -21.12 19.28
N PHE A 195 12.94 -20.88 19.29
CA PHE A 195 12.29 -20.02 20.28
C PHE A 195 12.40 -20.57 21.70
N GLY A 196 12.51 -21.89 21.88
CA GLY A 196 12.66 -22.50 23.21
C GLY A 196 13.98 -22.14 23.89
N ARG A 197 14.98 -21.69 23.12
CA ARG A 197 16.27 -21.22 23.62
C ARG A 197 16.39 -19.71 23.75
N ILE A 198 15.36 -18.97 23.35
CA ILE A 198 15.28 -17.50 23.43
C ILE A 198 14.15 -17.18 24.43
N GLY A 199 14.46 -17.26 25.72
CA GLY A 199 13.52 -17.02 26.83
C GLY A 199 14.26 -16.74 28.12
#